data_AF-A0A966ZC32-F1
#
_entry.id   AF-A0A966ZC32-F1
#
_cell.length_a   1.000
_cell.length_b   1.000
_cell.length_c   1.000
_cell.angle_alpha   90.00
_cell.angle_beta   90.00
_cell.angle_gamma   90.00
#
_symmetry.space_group_name_H-M   'P 1'
#
loop_
_entity.id
_entity.type
_entity.pdbx_description
1 polymer ?
#
loop_
_entity_poly.entity_id
_entity_poly.type
_entity_poly.pdbx_seq_one_letter_code
_entity_poly.pdbx_strand_id
1 'polypeptide(L)'
;MTGDAVTDANGRASGFVRLPAHEGVSLGAVSAAGKVVSFSALATARALAGFPAFPQSAAGGTLAATLASLLRYQQNQGILGAPRGLATVAGLEQYLQANNGYAPSDHAILMANPWVGAGFAGAGLVLDPANPDGVRDAVAAGQPVALALTLQVNGAAAGTTFVAAIGVNADGSLAISDPDPTLARTSLADYLTGFSVGGTLVKGTLGGVLRLTASVPAVNRLSFATPLSAQALLAAQALAGSGPGSCTALDLHEAGDASGTAGLRFHYCEKGASYELDLVAGKGGSVLDLVTGTQVPVPADAHAAFQVALPINVASSALTVAPQRLTVTSVADAAAFGTALAPGSILSIFGTGLGAGGKAPTVTLGGRTLPVLYVSPFQMNAVIPADVVPGTLSLSVTGPLGSATLNLYVTATGPAIFVLGSRPGGWQGAILNQDGTLNSPDNPAARGSFVSVYATGGGATALRNGLQATVAPITVSLNGAPPLATSWAGAVAGFVGLYQINVQIPATTAPGLASGLTIQADGKISNSVLIALQ
;
A
#
# COMPACT_ATOMS: atom_id res chain seq x y z
N MET A 1 -9.29 26.88 -1.97
CA MET A 1 -8.16 27.00 -1.01
C MET A 1 -8.51 26.10 0.15
N THR A 2 -7.77 25.02 0.37
CA THR A 2 -7.92 24.12 1.52
C THR A 2 -6.82 24.46 2.52
N GLY A 3 -7.15 24.45 3.81
CA GLY A 3 -6.18 24.69 4.87
C GLY A 3 -6.53 23.84 6.08
N ASP A 4 -5.51 23.21 6.65
CA ASP A 4 -5.57 22.49 7.92
C ASP A 4 -4.86 23.30 8.99
N ALA A 5 -5.34 23.23 10.23
CA ALA A 5 -4.73 23.89 11.37
C ALA A 5 -4.45 22.89 12.49
N VAL A 6 -3.25 22.96 13.06
CA VAL A 6 -2.83 22.17 14.21
C VAL A 6 -2.47 23.12 15.34
N THR A 7 -2.93 22.83 16.55
CA THR A 7 -2.57 23.58 17.76
C THR A 7 -1.64 22.74 18.60
N ASP A 8 -0.46 23.27 18.94
CA ASP A 8 0.50 22.57 19.80
C ASP A 8 0.09 22.63 21.30
N ALA A 9 0.80 21.87 22.14
CA ALA A 9 0.57 21.85 23.58
C ALA A 9 0.80 23.20 24.29
N ASN A 10 1.39 24.18 23.60
CA ASN A 10 1.61 25.55 24.08
C ASN A 10 0.55 26.54 23.56
N GLY A 11 -0.48 26.06 22.85
CA GLY A 11 -1.55 26.89 22.29
C GLY A 11 -1.16 27.64 21.01
N ARG A 12 -0.06 27.28 20.34
CA ARG A 12 0.32 27.85 19.04
C ARG A 12 -0.39 27.12 17.91
N ALA A 13 -1.18 27.86 17.13
CA ALA A 13 -1.78 27.35 15.91
C ALA A 13 -0.85 27.55 14.71
N SER A 14 -0.62 26.49 13.93
CA SER A 14 0.03 26.54 12.63
C SER A 14 -0.90 25.92 11.57
N GLY A 15 -0.78 26.37 10.33
CA GLY A 15 -1.57 25.83 9.23
C GLY A 15 -0.89 26.01 7.89
N PHE A 16 -1.33 25.24 6.91
CA PHE A 16 -0.78 25.27 5.55
C PHE A 16 -1.84 25.78 4.59
N VAL A 17 -1.45 26.67 3.67
CA VAL A 17 -2.32 27.20 2.62
C VAL A 17 -1.70 26.88 1.28
N ARG A 18 -2.43 26.15 0.44
CA ARG A 18 -2.04 25.90 -0.94
C ARG A 18 -2.51 27.06 -1.81
N LEU A 19 -1.56 27.75 -2.44
CA LEU A 19 -1.85 28.81 -3.42
C LEU A 19 -2.44 28.20 -4.71
N PRO A 20 -3.21 28.98 -5.49
CA PRO A 20 -3.63 28.60 -6.83
C PRO A 20 -2.45 28.20 -7.70
N ALA A 21 -2.68 27.29 -8.64
CA ALA A 21 -1.64 26.81 -9.54
C ALA A 21 -1.18 27.87 -10.57
N HIS A 22 -2.06 28.81 -10.91
CA HIS A 22 -1.79 29.89 -11.86
C HIS A 22 -1.27 31.15 -11.16
N GLU A 23 -0.58 32.00 -11.91
CA GLU A 23 -0.11 33.29 -11.41
C GLU A 23 -1.25 34.17 -10.92
N GLY A 24 -1.05 34.79 -9.77
CA GLY A 24 -2.05 35.68 -9.18
C GLY A 24 -1.83 35.98 -7.71
N VAL A 25 -2.56 36.98 -7.23
CA VAL A 25 -2.58 37.35 -5.81
C VAL A 25 -3.74 36.64 -5.13
N SER A 26 -3.41 35.85 -4.12
CA SER A 26 -4.37 35.22 -3.21
C SER A 26 -4.50 36.03 -1.93
N LEU A 27 -5.72 36.30 -1.52
CA LEU A 27 -6.02 36.90 -0.22
C LEU A 27 -6.47 35.79 0.73
N GLY A 28 -5.85 35.76 1.91
CA GLY A 28 -6.18 34.83 2.97
C GLY A 28 -6.52 35.57 4.27
N ALA A 29 -7.32 34.94 5.11
CA ALA A 29 -7.62 35.42 6.44
C ALA A 29 -7.54 34.26 7.43
N VAL A 30 -6.85 34.47 8.55
CA VAL A 30 -6.79 33.54 9.68
C VAL A 30 -7.63 34.12 10.81
N SER A 31 -8.61 33.38 11.29
CA SER A 31 -9.45 33.77 12.43
C SER A 31 -9.20 32.87 13.63
N ALA A 32 -8.88 33.44 14.79
CA ALA A 32 -8.74 32.73 16.04
C ALA A 32 -9.31 33.57 17.21
N ALA A 33 -10.18 32.96 18.03
CA ALA A 33 -10.80 33.61 19.19
C ALA A 33 -11.39 35.02 18.89
N GLY A 34 -12.04 35.17 17.73
CA GLY A 34 -12.65 36.44 17.30
C GLY A 34 -11.68 37.49 16.73
N LYS A 35 -10.38 37.22 16.64
CA LYS A 35 -9.40 38.06 15.95
C LYS A 35 -9.16 37.55 14.54
N VAL A 36 -9.08 38.44 13.55
CA VAL A 36 -8.80 38.13 12.14
C VAL A 36 -7.50 38.78 11.72
N VAL A 37 -6.60 38.00 11.13
CA VAL A 37 -5.38 38.47 10.47
C VAL A 37 -5.49 38.17 8.98
N SER A 38 -5.46 39.22 8.15
CA SER A 38 -5.44 39.08 6.70
C SER A 38 -4.02 39.11 6.16
N PHE A 39 -3.78 38.35 5.10
CA PHE A 39 -2.51 38.34 4.37
C PHE A 39 -2.76 38.20 2.87
N SER A 40 -1.78 38.61 2.07
CA SER A 40 -1.74 38.38 0.63
C SER A 40 -0.55 37.52 0.26
N ALA A 41 -0.72 36.60 -0.66
CA ALA A 41 0.36 35.78 -1.21
C ALA A 41 0.34 35.86 -2.74
N LEU A 42 1.52 36.05 -3.34
CA LEU A 42 1.69 36.08 -4.79
C LEU A 42 2.18 34.71 -5.27
N ALA A 43 1.41 34.06 -6.14
CA ALA A 43 1.87 32.93 -6.94
C ALA A 43 2.54 33.48 -8.21
N THR A 44 3.78 33.05 -8.48
CA THR A 44 4.55 33.43 -9.68
C THR A 44 5.05 32.18 -10.40
N ALA A 45 5.07 32.22 -11.73
CA ALA A 45 5.71 31.23 -12.58
C ALA A 45 7.20 31.15 -12.24
N ARG A 46 7.73 29.94 -12.23
CA ARG A 46 9.12 29.70 -11.88
C ARG A 46 9.63 28.44 -12.56
N ALA A 47 10.79 28.56 -13.19
CA ALA A 47 11.58 27.42 -13.65
C ALA A 47 12.89 27.31 -12.86
N LEU A 48 13.42 26.10 -12.79
CA LEU A 48 14.72 25.82 -12.18
C LEU A 48 15.84 26.37 -13.06
N ALA A 49 16.51 27.40 -12.56
CA ALA A 49 17.60 28.04 -13.29
C ALA A 49 18.78 27.08 -13.48
N GLY A 50 19.39 27.11 -14.67
CA GLY A 50 20.58 26.28 -14.96
C GLY A 50 20.29 24.78 -15.08
N PHE A 51 19.04 24.38 -15.32
CA PHE A 51 18.72 22.98 -15.61
C PHE A 51 19.38 22.53 -16.93
N PRO A 52 20.19 21.45 -16.92
CA PRO A 52 20.90 20.97 -18.09
C PRO A 52 19.97 20.14 -18.98
N ALA A 53 19.48 20.68 -20.09
CA ALA A 53 18.61 19.97 -21.03
C ALA A 53 19.42 19.13 -22.03
N PHE A 54 19.76 17.88 -21.66
CA PHE A 54 20.46 16.99 -22.58
C PHE A 54 19.50 16.33 -23.60
N PRO A 55 19.88 16.24 -24.89
CA PRO A 55 19.09 15.52 -25.89
C PRO A 55 19.21 14.01 -25.73
N GLN A 56 18.20 13.26 -26.18
CA GLN A 56 18.23 11.81 -26.24
C GLN A 56 19.29 11.28 -27.20
N SER A 57 19.79 10.08 -26.90
CA SER A 57 20.63 9.28 -27.79
C SER A 57 19.85 8.05 -28.31
N ALA A 58 20.33 7.42 -29.37
CA ALA A 58 19.74 6.19 -29.90
C ALA A 58 19.83 4.99 -28.94
N ALA A 59 20.78 4.99 -28.00
CA ALA A 59 21.05 3.84 -27.12
C ALA A 59 20.24 3.87 -25.81
N GLY A 60 20.08 5.05 -25.18
CA GLY A 60 19.39 5.21 -23.89
C GLY A 60 18.02 5.89 -23.96
N GLY A 61 17.65 6.45 -25.12
CA GLY A 61 16.37 7.14 -25.34
C GLY A 61 16.14 8.34 -24.42
N THR A 62 14.87 8.77 -24.33
CA THR A 62 14.46 9.91 -23.51
C THR A 62 14.67 9.70 -22.01
N LEU A 63 14.65 8.45 -21.53
CA LEU A 63 14.88 8.13 -20.12
C LEU A 63 16.32 8.40 -19.67
N ALA A 64 17.31 7.92 -20.41
CA ALA A 64 18.71 8.15 -20.06
C ALA A 64 19.07 9.64 -20.10
N ALA A 65 18.58 10.37 -21.11
CA ALA A 65 18.81 11.81 -21.21
C ALA A 65 18.14 12.60 -20.09
N THR A 66 16.90 12.27 -19.76
CA THR A 66 16.19 12.87 -18.63
C THR A 66 16.92 12.59 -17.31
N LEU A 67 17.34 11.35 -17.06
CA LEU A 67 18.05 10.97 -15.85
C LEU A 67 19.43 11.65 -15.74
N ALA A 68 20.19 11.72 -16.84
CA ALA A 68 21.45 12.44 -16.88
C ALA A 68 21.27 13.93 -16.55
N SER A 69 20.18 14.53 -17.04
CA SER A 69 19.83 15.93 -16.78
C SER A 69 19.51 16.17 -15.31
N LEU A 70 18.69 15.31 -14.70
CA LEU A 70 18.36 15.34 -13.27
C LEU A 70 19.61 15.17 -12.39
N LEU A 71 20.43 14.15 -12.67
CA LEU A 71 21.67 13.88 -11.94
C LEU A 71 22.64 15.06 -12.04
N ARG A 72 22.82 15.60 -13.24
CA ARG A 72 23.70 16.75 -13.46
C ARG A 72 23.19 17.98 -12.71
N TYR A 73 21.88 18.24 -12.74
CA TYR A 73 21.31 19.37 -12.00
C TYR A 73 21.63 19.24 -10.51
N GLN A 74 21.38 18.09 -9.89
CA GLN A 74 21.64 17.90 -8.47
C GLN A 74 23.14 17.92 -8.11
N GLN A 75 24.02 17.45 -9.01
CA GLN A 75 25.46 17.61 -8.87
C GLN A 75 25.89 19.09 -8.90
N ASN A 76 25.31 19.88 -9.82
CA ASN A 76 25.59 21.32 -9.91
C ASN A 76 25.12 22.08 -8.66
N GLN A 77 24.05 21.62 -8.01
CA GLN A 77 23.56 22.17 -6.74
C GLN A 77 24.34 21.67 -5.51
N GLY A 78 25.32 20.77 -5.67
CA GLY A 78 26.07 20.17 -4.56
C GLY A 78 25.25 19.21 -3.69
N ILE A 79 24.07 18.80 -4.15
CA ILE A 79 23.18 17.84 -3.45
C ILE A 79 23.70 16.41 -3.62
N LEU A 80 24.13 16.07 -4.84
CA LEU A 80 24.72 14.77 -5.16
C LEU A 80 26.22 14.87 -5.40
N GLY A 81 26.94 13.82 -5.00
CA GLY A 81 28.34 13.66 -5.34
C GLY A 81 28.57 13.30 -6.81
N ALA A 82 29.84 13.28 -7.22
CA ALA A 82 30.27 12.89 -8.56
C ALA A 82 31.28 11.71 -8.53
N PRO A 83 30.96 10.56 -7.88
CA PRO A 83 31.89 9.44 -7.73
C PRO A 83 32.32 8.81 -9.06
N ARG A 84 31.53 9.00 -10.12
CA ARG A 84 31.83 8.55 -11.50
C ARG A 84 31.96 9.72 -12.47
N GLY A 85 32.34 10.89 -11.97
CA GLY A 85 32.38 12.14 -12.72
C GLY A 85 31.01 12.80 -12.83
N LEU A 86 30.98 13.93 -13.55
CA LEU A 86 29.75 14.70 -13.73
C LEU A 86 28.85 14.03 -14.78
N ALA A 87 27.56 13.92 -14.50
CA ALA A 87 26.61 13.19 -15.33
C ALA A 87 26.49 13.79 -16.73
N THR A 88 26.69 12.96 -17.75
CA THR A 88 26.42 13.25 -19.16
C THR A 88 25.63 12.08 -19.72
N VAL A 89 24.94 12.26 -20.85
CA VAL A 89 24.21 11.15 -21.50
C VAL A 89 25.18 9.99 -21.79
N ALA A 90 26.30 10.28 -22.46
CA ALA A 90 27.32 9.28 -22.80
C ALA A 90 27.92 8.59 -21.55
N GLY A 91 28.26 9.35 -20.51
CA GLY A 91 28.82 8.79 -19.28
C GLY A 91 27.83 7.91 -18.52
N LEU A 92 26.55 8.31 -18.50
CA LEU A 92 25.49 7.52 -17.88
C LEU A 92 25.23 6.24 -18.67
N GLU A 93 25.16 6.30 -19.98
CA GLU A 93 24.94 5.13 -20.84
C GLU A 93 26.09 4.13 -20.75
N GLN A 94 27.34 4.60 -20.77
CA GLN A 94 28.51 3.73 -20.56
C GLN A 94 28.43 3.01 -19.20
N TYR A 95 28.01 3.74 -18.16
CA TYR A 95 27.82 3.16 -16.84
C TYR A 95 26.67 2.15 -16.80
N LEU A 96 25.53 2.45 -17.43
CA LEU A 96 24.42 1.52 -17.56
C LEU A 96 24.87 0.25 -18.29
N GLN A 97 25.62 0.36 -19.39
CA GLN A 97 26.14 -0.81 -20.13
C GLN A 97 27.06 -1.67 -19.24
N ALA A 98 27.97 -1.05 -18.50
CA ALA A 98 28.90 -1.75 -17.62
C ALA A 98 28.22 -2.44 -16.41
N ASN A 99 26.97 -2.08 -16.08
CA ASN A 99 26.26 -2.57 -14.90
C ASN A 99 24.94 -3.27 -15.24
N ASN A 100 24.80 -3.80 -16.47
CA ASN A 100 23.55 -4.43 -16.95
C ASN A 100 22.30 -3.55 -16.73
N GLY A 101 22.48 -2.23 -16.80
CA GLY A 101 21.47 -1.22 -16.56
C GLY A 101 20.52 -1.01 -17.74
N TYR A 102 20.31 -2.02 -18.56
CA TYR A 102 19.38 -1.97 -19.69
C TYR A 102 18.40 -3.13 -19.59
N ALA A 103 17.11 -2.82 -19.70
CA ALA A 103 16.03 -3.79 -19.70
C ALA A 103 15.37 -3.88 -21.08
N PRO A 104 14.97 -5.06 -21.56
CA PRO A 104 14.21 -5.18 -22.81
C PRO A 104 12.85 -4.47 -22.70
N SER A 105 12.43 -3.81 -23.78
CA SER A 105 11.08 -3.26 -23.97
C SER A 105 10.26 -4.07 -24.98
N ASP A 106 8.96 -3.79 -25.03
CA ASP A 106 7.98 -4.33 -25.99
C ASP A 106 8.29 -4.07 -27.46
N HIS A 107 9.18 -3.13 -27.76
CA HIS A 107 9.60 -2.79 -29.14
C HIS A 107 10.97 -3.37 -29.52
N ALA A 108 11.47 -4.36 -28.76
CA ALA A 108 12.80 -4.95 -28.94
C ALA A 108 13.97 -3.94 -28.83
N ILE A 109 13.73 -2.81 -28.16
CA ILE A 109 14.73 -1.78 -27.84
C ILE A 109 15.10 -1.91 -26.37
N LEU A 110 16.37 -1.73 -26.04
CA LEU A 110 16.84 -1.69 -24.65
C LEU A 110 16.48 -0.34 -24.01
N MET A 111 15.77 -0.36 -22.89
CA MET A 111 15.46 0.83 -22.08
C MET A 111 16.44 0.94 -20.91
N ALA A 112 16.90 2.16 -20.63
CA ALA A 112 17.74 2.43 -19.46
C ALA A 112 17.00 2.07 -18.16
N ASN A 113 17.67 1.38 -17.24
CA ASN A 113 17.19 1.15 -15.88
C ASN A 113 17.53 2.37 -15.02
N PRO A 114 16.55 3.16 -14.57
CA PRO A 114 16.85 4.41 -13.91
C PRO A 114 17.37 4.20 -12.48
N TRP A 115 17.11 3.07 -11.82
CA TRP A 115 17.69 2.75 -10.50
C TRP A 115 19.17 2.45 -10.59
N VAL A 116 19.57 1.62 -11.56
CA VAL A 116 20.99 1.42 -11.87
C VAL A 116 21.60 2.78 -12.18
N GLY A 117 20.97 3.54 -13.08
CA GLY A 117 21.43 4.87 -13.52
C GLY A 117 21.57 5.91 -12.40
N ALA A 118 20.66 5.96 -11.42
CA ALA A 118 20.77 6.84 -10.25
C ALA A 118 22.01 6.50 -9.41
N GLY A 119 22.35 5.20 -9.38
CA GLY A 119 23.59 4.70 -8.83
C GLY A 119 24.82 5.42 -9.39
N PHE A 120 24.80 5.97 -10.62
CA PHE A 120 25.90 6.74 -11.23
C PHE A 120 26.48 7.79 -10.27
N ALA A 121 25.62 8.51 -9.55
CA ALA A 121 25.99 9.54 -8.58
C ALA A 121 25.90 9.08 -7.11
N GLY A 122 25.69 7.78 -6.86
CA GLY A 122 25.39 7.24 -5.53
C GLY A 122 24.00 7.65 -5.02
N ALA A 123 23.11 8.08 -5.93
CA ALA A 123 21.77 8.52 -5.60
C ALA A 123 20.79 7.34 -5.57
N GLY A 124 19.69 7.54 -4.87
CA GLY A 124 18.50 6.70 -4.98
C GLY A 124 17.43 7.32 -5.87
N LEU A 125 16.39 6.54 -6.14
CA LEU A 125 15.17 7.00 -6.80
C LEU A 125 13.96 6.60 -5.98
N VAL A 126 13.04 7.54 -5.85
CA VAL A 126 11.69 7.34 -5.31
C VAL A 126 10.70 7.65 -6.42
N LEU A 127 9.57 6.96 -6.41
CA LEU A 127 8.45 7.27 -7.29
C LEU A 127 7.39 8.00 -6.49
N ASP A 128 6.94 9.13 -7.03
CA ASP A 128 5.80 9.85 -6.49
C ASP A 128 4.53 9.44 -7.25
N PRO A 129 3.34 9.52 -6.62
CA PRO A 129 2.08 9.34 -7.33
C PRO A 129 2.02 10.20 -8.60
N ALA A 130 1.37 9.70 -9.65
CA ALA A 130 1.14 10.40 -10.92
C ALA A 130 0.14 11.56 -10.76
N ASN A 131 0.48 12.52 -9.90
CA ASN A 131 -0.33 13.64 -9.51
C ASN A 131 0.40 14.95 -9.88
N PRO A 132 -0.14 15.75 -10.83
CA PRO A 132 0.43 17.04 -11.19
C PRO A 132 0.61 18.01 -10.02
N ASP A 133 -0.23 17.95 -8.97
CA ASP A 133 -0.07 18.79 -7.78
C ASP A 133 1.20 18.46 -7.00
N GLY A 134 1.50 17.16 -6.83
CA GLY A 134 2.73 16.72 -6.17
C GLY A 134 3.98 17.07 -6.97
N VAL A 135 3.90 17.01 -8.31
CA VAL A 135 4.98 17.46 -9.18
C VAL A 135 5.22 18.97 -9.02
N ARG A 136 4.15 19.78 -8.97
CA ARG A 136 4.25 21.22 -8.73
C ARG A 136 4.92 21.52 -7.38
N ASP A 137 4.57 20.78 -6.34
CA ASP A 137 5.21 20.93 -5.02
C ASP A 137 6.71 20.61 -5.07
N ALA A 138 7.10 19.55 -5.79
CA ALA A 138 8.50 19.15 -5.94
C ALA A 138 9.34 20.22 -6.67
N VAL A 139 8.87 20.71 -7.82
CA VAL A 139 9.61 21.74 -8.57
C VAL A 139 9.62 23.08 -7.84
N ALA A 140 8.56 23.43 -7.08
CA ALA A 140 8.53 24.59 -6.21
C ALA A 140 9.58 24.51 -5.08
N ALA A 141 9.84 23.30 -4.57
CA ALA A 141 10.88 23.01 -3.60
C ALA A 141 12.31 22.95 -4.21
N GLY A 142 12.47 23.26 -5.50
CA GLY A 142 13.77 23.24 -6.18
C GLY A 142 14.20 21.87 -6.70
N GLN A 143 13.31 20.87 -6.66
CA GLN A 143 13.59 19.48 -7.03
C GLN A 143 12.98 19.15 -8.40
N PRO A 144 13.78 18.95 -9.46
CA PRO A 144 13.27 18.43 -10.72
C PRO A 144 12.90 16.96 -10.56
N VAL A 145 11.87 16.53 -11.29
CA VAL A 145 11.41 15.14 -11.32
C VAL A 145 11.25 14.68 -12.77
N ALA A 146 11.48 13.41 -13.06
CA ALA A 146 11.23 12.85 -14.38
C ALA A 146 9.77 12.38 -14.46
N LEU A 147 9.07 12.74 -15.53
CA LEU A 147 7.70 12.35 -15.81
C LEU A 147 7.73 11.25 -16.87
N ALA A 148 7.10 10.13 -16.58
CA ALA A 148 6.87 9.08 -17.56
C ALA A 148 5.52 9.32 -18.26
N LEU A 149 5.55 9.44 -19.58
CA LEU A 149 4.37 9.72 -20.40
C LEU A 149 4.11 8.54 -21.33
N THR A 150 2.93 7.93 -21.22
CA THR A 150 2.48 6.95 -22.21
C THR A 150 1.93 7.67 -23.43
N LEU A 151 2.49 7.38 -24.59
CA LEU A 151 2.16 8.05 -25.83
C LEU A 151 1.08 7.30 -26.62
N GLN A 152 0.25 8.07 -27.30
CA GLN A 152 -0.65 7.65 -28.33
C GLN A 152 -0.37 8.44 -29.60
N VAL A 153 -0.33 7.75 -30.73
CA VAL A 153 -0.09 8.28 -32.07
C VAL A 153 -1.31 7.96 -32.91
N ASN A 154 -2.05 8.98 -33.34
CA ASN A 154 -3.35 8.85 -34.01
C ASN A 154 -4.34 7.91 -33.26
N GLY A 155 -4.29 7.93 -31.92
CA GLY A 155 -5.12 7.10 -31.05
C GLY A 155 -4.60 5.67 -30.80
N ALA A 156 -3.55 5.23 -31.49
CA ALA A 156 -2.89 3.95 -31.22
C ALA A 156 -1.77 4.10 -30.18
N ALA A 157 -1.55 3.11 -29.32
CA ALA A 157 -0.46 3.13 -28.34
C ALA A 157 0.91 3.19 -29.03
N ALA A 158 1.80 4.06 -28.54
CA ALA A 158 3.07 4.40 -29.17
C ALA A 158 4.25 4.43 -28.19
N GLY A 159 4.19 3.61 -27.15
CA GLY A 159 5.26 3.47 -26.15
C GLY A 159 5.27 4.55 -25.08
N THR A 160 6.41 4.73 -24.42
CA THR A 160 6.60 5.66 -23.30
C THR A 160 7.76 6.61 -23.60
N THR A 161 7.57 7.89 -23.30
CA THR A 161 8.65 8.88 -23.29
C THR A 161 8.84 9.46 -21.89
N PHE A 162 10.02 10.01 -21.63
CA PHE A 162 10.36 10.64 -20.36
C PHE A 162 10.78 12.09 -20.58
N VAL A 163 10.24 12.98 -19.76
CA VAL A 163 10.57 14.41 -19.76
C VAL A 163 10.88 14.86 -18.34
N ALA A 164 11.69 15.90 -18.14
CA ALA A 164 11.92 16.45 -16.80
C ALA A 164 10.91 17.56 -16.51
N ALA A 165 10.19 17.50 -15.39
CA ALA A 165 9.48 18.67 -14.85
C ALA A 165 10.50 19.60 -14.19
N ILE A 166 10.49 20.86 -14.63
CA ILE A 166 11.50 21.85 -14.25
C ILE A 166 10.88 23.16 -13.76
N GLY A 167 9.56 23.25 -13.64
CA GLY A 167 8.91 24.47 -13.19
C GLY A 167 7.40 24.46 -13.36
N VAL A 168 6.81 25.64 -13.10
CA VAL A 168 5.39 25.93 -13.29
C VAL A 168 5.28 27.20 -14.14
N ASN A 169 4.51 27.11 -15.22
CA ASN A 169 4.20 28.21 -16.13
C ASN A 169 3.14 29.14 -15.52
N ALA A 170 2.93 30.32 -16.14
CA ALA A 170 1.99 31.32 -15.64
C ALA A 170 0.53 30.83 -15.59
N ASP A 171 0.15 29.94 -16.50
CA ASP A 171 -1.16 29.29 -16.57
C ASP A 171 -1.32 28.12 -15.57
N GLY A 172 -0.28 27.80 -14.80
CA GLY A 172 -0.25 26.69 -13.86
C GLY A 172 0.07 25.32 -14.47
N SER A 173 0.34 25.27 -15.77
CA SER A 173 0.87 24.07 -16.42
C SER A 173 2.31 23.80 -15.97
N LEU A 174 2.71 22.53 -15.97
CA LEU A 174 4.08 22.15 -15.62
C LEU A 174 5.02 22.46 -16.79
N ALA A 175 6.05 23.25 -16.53
CA ALA A 175 7.15 23.47 -17.47
C ALA A 175 8.04 22.22 -17.51
N ILE A 176 8.35 21.75 -18.72
CA ILE A 176 9.13 20.53 -18.93
C ILE A 176 10.37 20.78 -19.80
N SER A 177 11.40 19.96 -19.59
CA SER A 177 12.52 19.77 -20.52
C SER A 177 12.32 18.44 -21.23
N ASP A 178 12.00 18.51 -22.52
CA ASP A 178 11.81 17.34 -23.39
C ASP A 178 13.14 16.98 -24.07
N PRO A 179 13.71 15.80 -23.79
CA PRO A 179 14.96 15.36 -24.41
C PRO A 179 14.77 14.91 -25.87
N ASP A 180 13.54 14.73 -26.36
CA ASP A 180 13.28 14.39 -27.76
C ASP A 180 13.30 15.65 -28.63
N PRO A 181 14.32 15.87 -29.49
CA PRO A 181 14.39 17.05 -30.33
C PRO A 181 13.31 17.08 -31.43
N THR A 182 12.67 15.95 -31.72
CA THR A 182 11.61 15.86 -32.74
C THR A 182 10.26 16.30 -32.18
N LEU A 183 10.01 16.08 -30.89
CA LEU A 183 8.79 16.52 -30.20
C LEU A 183 8.98 17.90 -29.59
N ALA A 184 10.09 18.13 -28.88
CA ALA A 184 10.56 19.41 -28.36
C ALA A 184 9.48 20.22 -27.61
N ARG A 185 8.67 19.54 -26.76
CA ARG A 185 7.64 20.22 -25.97
C ARG A 185 8.27 20.93 -24.76
N THR A 186 7.65 22.02 -24.34
CA THR A 186 8.08 22.81 -23.17
C THR A 186 7.03 22.87 -22.07
N SER A 187 5.79 22.44 -22.37
CA SER A 187 4.72 22.30 -21.39
C SER A 187 4.19 20.86 -21.38
N LEU A 188 3.95 20.33 -20.17
CA LEU A 188 3.27 19.05 -20.01
C LEU A 188 1.84 19.10 -20.59
N ALA A 189 1.21 20.28 -20.59
CA ALA A 189 -0.13 20.45 -21.12
C ALA A 189 -0.23 20.01 -22.59
N ASP A 190 0.80 20.28 -23.40
CA ASP A 190 0.85 19.89 -24.81
C ASP A 190 0.64 18.38 -24.98
N TYR A 191 1.31 17.56 -24.18
CA TYR A 191 1.14 16.11 -24.19
C TYR A 191 -0.28 15.72 -23.76
N LEU A 192 -0.78 16.30 -22.66
CA LEU A 192 -2.09 15.92 -22.10
C LEU A 192 -3.26 16.30 -23.02
N THR A 193 -3.19 17.43 -23.71
CA THR A 193 -4.20 17.86 -24.69
C THR A 193 -4.01 17.18 -26.03
N GLY A 194 -2.76 16.87 -26.39
CA GLY A 194 -2.34 16.37 -27.69
C GLY A 194 -1.87 17.50 -28.61
N PHE A 195 -0.92 17.18 -29.48
CA PHE A 195 -0.30 18.09 -30.45
C PHE A 195 0.01 17.37 -31.76
N SER A 196 0.14 18.10 -32.87
CA SER A 196 0.45 17.51 -34.18
C SER A 196 1.91 17.72 -34.56
N VAL A 197 2.57 16.64 -34.98
CA VAL A 197 3.93 16.66 -35.57
C VAL A 197 3.88 15.90 -36.89
N GLY A 198 4.23 16.55 -37.99
CA GLY A 198 4.24 15.92 -39.32
C GLY A 198 2.90 15.32 -39.75
N GLY A 199 1.77 15.95 -39.38
CA GLY A 199 0.41 15.46 -39.71
C GLY A 199 -0.09 14.32 -38.81
N THR A 200 0.71 13.92 -37.82
CA THR A 200 0.37 12.87 -36.87
C THR A 200 -0.01 13.48 -35.53
N LEU A 201 -1.13 13.05 -34.95
CA LEU A 201 -1.57 13.49 -33.62
C LEU A 201 -0.86 12.67 -32.54
N VAL A 202 -0.07 13.33 -31.71
CA VAL A 202 0.58 12.74 -30.54
C VAL A 202 -0.13 13.20 -29.28
N LYS A 203 -0.51 12.27 -28.41
CA LYS A 203 -1.09 12.55 -27.09
C LYS A 203 -0.39 11.73 -26.03
N GLY A 204 -0.21 12.28 -24.84
CA GLY A 204 0.40 11.64 -23.70
C GLY A 204 -0.56 11.51 -22.52
N THR A 205 -0.38 10.49 -21.70
CA THR A 205 -0.95 10.40 -20.36
C THR A 205 0.17 10.28 -19.33
N LEU A 206 0.06 10.99 -18.20
CA LEU A 206 1.04 10.88 -17.12
C LEU A 206 0.91 9.52 -16.44
N GLY A 207 1.93 8.68 -16.61
CA GLY A 207 1.98 7.32 -16.08
C GLY A 207 2.81 7.19 -14.79
N GLY A 208 3.70 8.14 -14.50
CA GLY A 208 4.50 8.11 -13.27
C GLY A 208 5.46 9.29 -13.12
N VAL A 209 6.00 9.44 -11.90
CA VAL A 209 6.92 10.51 -11.52
C VAL A 209 8.12 9.91 -10.78
N LEU A 210 9.33 10.11 -11.29
CA LEU A 210 10.58 9.66 -10.68
C LEU A 210 11.31 10.86 -10.05
N ARG A 211 11.69 10.74 -8.79
CA ARG A 211 12.42 11.75 -8.03
C ARG A 211 13.71 11.16 -7.45
N LEU A 212 14.82 11.84 -7.68
CA LEU A 212 16.12 11.45 -7.11
C LEU A 212 16.19 11.77 -5.61
N THR A 213 16.85 10.90 -4.86
CA THR A 213 17.14 11.07 -3.44
C THR A 213 18.63 10.97 -3.17
N ALA A 214 19.14 11.73 -2.20
CA ALA A 214 20.57 11.74 -1.84
C ALA A 214 21.08 10.44 -1.19
N SER A 215 20.17 9.56 -0.77
CA SER A 215 20.47 8.22 -0.27
C SER A 215 19.66 7.18 -1.03
N VAL A 216 20.17 5.95 -1.12
CA VAL A 216 19.42 4.79 -1.66
C VAL A 216 18.32 4.44 -0.65
N PRO A 217 17.03 4.59 -0.98
CA PRO A 217 15.95 4.15 -0.10
C PRO A 217 16.07 2.65 0.13
N ALA A 218 15.85 2.18 1.35
CA ALA A 218 15.93 0.76 1.71
C ALA A 218 14.83 -0.11 1.06
N VAL A 219 13.94 0.46 0.24
CA VAL A 219 12.58 -0.10 0.05
C VAL A 219 12.26 -0.71 -1.31
N ASN A 220 12.99 -0.49 -2.41
CA ASN A 220 12.55 -1.02 -3.73
C ASN A 220 13.64 -1.84 -4.44
N ARG A 221 13.66 -3.16 -4.21
CA ARG A 221 14.62 -4.10 -4.83
C ARG A 221 14.14 -4.77 -6.12
N LEU A 222 12.86 -4.74 -6.47
CA LEU A 222 12.30 -5.56 -7.55
C LEU A 222 11.53 -4.74 -8.59
N SER A 223 11.60 -5.18 -9.83
CA SER A 223 10.75 -4.81 -10.96
C SER A 223 10.44 -6.05 -11.79
N PHE A 224 9.34 -6.06 -12.54
CA PHE A 224 8.92 -7.21 -13.34
C PHE A 224 8.78 -6.79 -14.81
N ALA A 225 9.33 -7.60 -15.71
CA ALA A 225 9.18 -7.44 -17.14
C ALA A 225 8.64 -8.75 -17.72
N THR A 226 7.34 -8.79 -18.00
CA THR A 226 6.81 -9.70 -19.02
C THR A 226 7.16 -9.13 -20.40
N PRO A 227 6.90 -9.80 -21.54
CA PRO A 227 6.97 -9.17 -22.87
C PRO A 227 5.91 -8.05 -23.07
N LEU A 228 5.53 -7.33 -22.01
CA LEU A 228 4.55 -6.25 -22.00
C LEU A 228 5.26 -4.95 -21.63
N SER A 229 4.84 -3.90 -22.32
CA SER A 229 5.40 -2.55 -22.45
C SER A 229 6.10 -1.91 -21.24
N ALA A 230 6.80 -0.80 -21.50
CA ALA A 230 7.32 0.13 -20.50
C ALA A 230 6.33 0.49 -19.36
N GLN A 231 5.02 0.30 -19.57
CA GLN A 231 3.97 0.44 -18.56
C GLN A 231 4.11 -0.59 -17.42
N ALA A 232 4.63 -1.78 -17.68
CA ALA A 232 4.89 -2.81 -16.67
C ALA A 232 5.99 -2.40 -15.69
N LEU A 233 7.00 -1.64 -16.16
CA LEU A 233 8.07 -1.10 -15.32
C LEU A 233 7.52 -0.07 -14.31
N LEU A 234 6.54 0.74 -14.72
CA LEU A 234 5.90 1.80 -13.92
C LEU A 234 4.82 1.26 -12.98
N ALA A 235 4.00 0.33 -13.45
CA ALA A 235 2.90 -0.20 -12.67
C ALA A 235 3.40 -1.16 -11.59
N ALA A 236 4.53 -1.89 -11.79
CA ALA A 236 5.21 -2.72 -10.78
C ALA A 236 5.62 -1.98 -9.48
N GLN A 237 5.40 -0.67 -9.36
CA GLN A 237 6.05 0.17 -8.36
C GLN A 237 5.10 1.08 -7.57
N ALA A 238 3.78 0.86 -7.67
CA ALA A 238 2.79 1.32 -6.68
C ALA A 238 3.02 0.73 -5.26
N LEU A 239 4.11 -0.03 -5.06
CA LEU A 239 4.56 -0.70 -3.83
C LEU A 239 5.22 0.24 -2.81
N ALA A 240 5.46 1.52 -3.13
CA ALA A 240 6.25 2.43 -2.30
C ALA A 240 5.43 3.31 -1.32
N GLY A 241 4.11 3.15 -1.27
CA GLY A 241 3.22 4.04 -0.50
C GLY A 241 2.36 3.37 0.56
N SER A 242 2.49 2.06 0.74
CA SER A 242 1.58 1.30 1.60
C SER A 242 2.17 1.20 3.01
N GLY A 243 1.45 1.56 4.07
CA GLY A 243 2.00 1.51 5.42
C GLY A 243 2.43 0.09 5.86
N PRO A 244 3.29 -0.03 6.89
CA PRO A 244 3.83 -1.31 7.33
C PRO A 244 2.73 -2.33 7.66
N GLY A 245 2.73 -3.46 6.95
CA GLY A 245 1.79 -4.58 7.17
C GLY A 245 0.57 -4.60 6.24
N SER A 246 0.46 -3.65 5.30
CA SER A 246 -0.55 -3.71 4.25
C SER A 246 -0.11 -4.63 3.11
N CYS A 247 -1.05 -5.43 2.60
CA CYS A 247 -0.85 -6.22 1.40
C CYS A 247 -1.57 -5.56 0.23
N THR A 248 -0.88 -5.38 -0.90
CA THR A 248 -1.42 -4.70 -2.09
C THR A 248 -1.42 -5.66 -3.27
N ALA A 249 -2.44 -5.57 -4.12
CA ALA A 249 -2.51 -6.24 -5.41
C ALA A 249 -2.25 -5.24 -6.53
N LEU A 250 -1.53 -5.66 -7.57
CA LEU A 250 -1.29 -4.85 -8.76
C LEU A 250 -1.61 -5.68 -10.01
N ASP A 251 -2.49 -5.13 -10.84
CA ASP A 251 -2.87 -5.74 -12.12
C ASP A 251 -2.19 -5.02 -13.29
N LEU A 252 -1.30 -5.73 -13.99
CA LEU A 252 -0.68 -5.28 -15.24
C LEU A 252 -1.46 -5.85 -16.42
N HIS A 253 -2.06 -4.97 -17.23
CA HIS A 253 -2.85 -5.36 -18.40
C HIS A 253 -2.03 -5.25 -19.69
N GLU A 254 -2.30 -6.10 -20.69
CA GLU A 254 -1.73 -5.94 -22.03
C GLU A 254 -2.32 -4.66 -22.70
N ALA A 255 -1.50 -3.93 -23.45
CA ALA A 255 -1.97 -2.73 -24.16
C ALA A 255 -3.07 -3.11 -25.18
N GLY A 256 -4.29 -2.62 -24.94
CA GLY A 256 -5.47 -2.91 -25.77
C GLY A 256 -6.47 -3.90 -25.17
N ASP A 257 -6.17 -4.53 -24.02
CA ASP A 257 -7.14 -5.35 -23.30
C ASP A 257 -7.93 -4.52 -22.28
N ALA A 258 -9.08 -3.98 -22.70
CA ALA A 258 -10.03 -3.28 -21.82
C ALA A 258 -10.83 -4.24 -20.91
N SER A 259 -10.66 -5.56 -21.05
CA SER A 259 -11.49 -6.57 -20.36
C SER A 259 -10.91 -7.09 -19.05
N GLY A 260 -9.64 -6.80 -18.74
CA GLY A 260 -9.03 -7.19 -17.47
C GLY A 260 -8.62 -8.66 -17.36
N THR A 261 -8.64 -9.42 -18.46
CA THR A 261 -8.50 -10.90 -18.42
C THR A 261 -7.17 -11.43 -18.93
N ALA A 262 -6.32 -10.60 -19.55
CA ALA A 262 -4.99 -10.97 -20.04
C ALA A 262 -3.82 -10.58 -19.09
N GLY A 263 -4.09 -10.16 -17.86
CA GLY A 263 -3.10 -9.47 -17.01
C GLY A 263 -2.26 -10.33 -16.06
N LEU A 264 -1.08 -9.79 -15.68
CA LEU A 264 -0.25 -10.25 -14.55
C LEU A 264 -0.79 -9.62 -13.26
N ARG A 265 -1.02 -10.42 -12.22
CA ARG A 265 -1.50 -9.94 -10.92
C ARG A 265 -0.43 -10.18 -9.87
N PHE A 266 0.08 -9.10 -9.29
CA PHE A 266 1.12 -9.17 -8.27
C PHE A 266 0.55 -8.94 -6.89
N HIS A 267 0.96 -9.76 -5.93
CA HIS A 267 0.58 -9.59 -4.53
C HIS A 267 1.81 -9.46 -3.65
N TYR A 268 1.83 -8.41 -2.83
CA TYR A 268 2.94 -8.10 -1.93
C TYR A 268 2.46 -7.67 -0.56
N CYS A 269 3.27 -7.96 0.48
CA CYS A 269 3.16 -7.36 1.81
C CYS A 269 4.55 -6.89 2.28
N GLU A 270 4.64 -5.67 2.83
CA GLU A 270 5.90 -4.98 3.20
C GLU A 270 6.85 -5.69 4.18
N LYS A 271 6.45 -6.82 4.78
CA LYS A 271 7.23 -7.56 5.77
C LYS A 271 7.49 -9.03 5.41
N GLY A 272 7.17 -9.45 4.19
CA GLY A 272 7.43 -10.81 3.72
C GLY A 272 8.83 -10.96 3.11
N ALA A 273 9.52 -12.06 3.41
CA ALA A 273 10.71 -12.51 2.67
C ALA A 273 10.36 -13.09 1.27
N SER A 274 9.07 -13.09 0.92
CA SER A 274 8.52 -13.74 -0.26
C SER A 274 7.35 -12.94 -0.81
N TYR A 275 7.30 -12.84 -2.14
CA TYR A 275 6.26 -12.20 -2.93
C TYR A 275 5.56 -13.27 -3.77
N GLU A 276 4.30 -13.06 -4.12
CA GLU A 276 3.52 -13.97 -4.97
C GLU A 276 3.18 -13.26 -6.29
N LEU A 277 3.51 -13.92 -7.39
CA LEU A 277 3.28 -13.46 -8.74
C LEU A 277 2.26 -14.39 -9.41
N ASP A 278 1.02 -13.93 -9.58
CA ASP A 278 0.00 -14.64 -10.32
C ASP A 278 0.12 -14.34 -11.82
N LEU A 279 0.12 -15.39 -12.63
CA LEU A 279 0.24 -15.33 -14.08
C LEU A 279 -0.87 -16.15 -14.74
N VAL A 280 -1.27 -15.71 -15.93
CA VAL A 280 -2.06 -16.57 -16.83
C VAL A 280 -1.20 -17.77 -17.21
N ALA A 281 -1.75 -18.98 -17.05
CA ALA A 281 -1.03 -20.22 -17.37
C ALA A 281 -0.49 -20.19 -18.82
N GLY A 282 0.77 -20.58 -18.99
CA GLY A 282 1.48 -20.58 -20.28
C GLY A 282 2.10 -19.23 -20.67
N LYS A 283 1.93 -18.16 -19.89
CA LYS A 283 2.63 -16.88 -20.08
C LYS A 283 3.85 -16.83 -19.17
N GLY A 284 5.03 -16.57 -19.76
CA GLY A 284 6.28 -16.36 -19.02
C GLY A 284 6.64 -14.88 -18.90
N GLY A 285 7.80 -14.61 -18.32
CA GLY A 285 8.29 -13.25 -18.14
C GLY A 285 9.67 -13.24 -17.51
N SER A 286 9.96 -12.18 -16.77
CA SER A 286 11.19 -12.02 -16.01
C SER A 286 11.01 -11.04 -14.86
N VAL A 287 11.83 -11.19 -13.83
CA VAL A 287 11.92 -10.29 -12.69
C VAL A 287 13.30 -9.66 -12.70
N LEU A 288 13.36 -8.33 -12.74
CA LEU A 288 14.59 -7.56 -12.69
C LEU A 288 14.81 -7.06 -11.26
N ASP A 289 15.90 -7.50 -10.65
CA ASP A 289 16.42 -6.92 -9.43
C ASP A 289 16.96 -5.51 -9.74
N LEU A 290 16.30 -4.49 -9.21
CA LEU A 290 16.62 -3.08 -9.46
C LEU A 290 17.93 -2.64 -8.81
N VAL A 291 18.41 -3.37 -7.80
CA VAL A 291 19.66 -3.08 -7.12
C VAL A 291 20.83 -3.71 -7.86
N THR A 292 20.69 -4.95 -8.33
CA THR A 292 21.79 -5.67 -9.00
C THR A 292 21.75 -5.60 -10.52
N GLY A 293 20.63 -5.17 -11.12
CA GLY A 293 20.41 -5.23 -12.57
C GLY A 293 20.19 -6.66 -13.08
N THR A 294 20.06 -7.64 -12.18
CA THR A 294 19.92 -9.06 -12.56
C THR A 294 18.50 -9.36 -13.01
N GLN A 295 18.35 -9.87 -14.23
CA GLN A 295 17.08 -10.38 -14.74
C GLN A 295 16.96 -11.89 -14.50
N VAL A 296 15.93 -12.29 -13.77
CA VAL A 296 15.62 -13.70 -13.46
C VAL A 296 14.40 -14.11 -14.27
N PRO A 297 14.47 -15.14 -15.13
CA PRO A 297 13.34 -15.55 -15.96
C PRO A 297 12.19 -16.12 -15.11
N VAL A 298 10.96 -15.82 -15.50
CA VAL A 298 9.74 -16.49 -15.05
C VAL A 298 9.31 -17.45 -16.16
N PRO A 299 9.34 -18.78 -15.95
CA PRO A 299 8.99 -19.75 -16.97
C PRO A 299 7.59 -19.56 -17.55
N ALA A 300 7.45 -19.73 -18.87
CA ALA A 300 6.15 -19.80 -19.56
C ALA A 300 5.58 -21.21 -19.46
N ASP A 301 5.18 -21.62 -18.25
CA ASP A 301 4.70 -22.97 -17.97
C ASP A 301 3.26 -22.97 -17.43
N ALA A 302 2.75 -24.15 -17.06
CA ALA A 302 1.36 -24.32 -16.61
C ALA A 302 1.09 -23.80 -15.18
N HIS A 303 2.10 -23.29 -14.46
CA HIS A 303 1.89 -22.80 -13.10
C HIS A 303 1.11 -21.47 -13.13
N ALA A 304 0.09 -21.39 -12.28
CA ALA A 304 -0.72 -20.19 -12.14
C ALA A 304 -0.07 -19.10 -11.26
N ALA A 305 0.98 -19.45 -10.50
CA ALA A 305 1.64 -18.53 -9.59
C ALA A 305 3.12 -18.90 -9.33
N PHE A 306 3.95 -17.89 -9.08
CA PHE A 306 5.37 -18.01 -8.75
C PHE A 306 5.70 -17.29 -7.44
N GLN A 307 6.53 -17.93 -6.64
CA GLN A 307 7.20 -17.31 -5.50
C GLN A 307 8.42 -16.55 -5.99
N VAL A 308 8.54 -15.30 -5.54
CA VAL A 308 9.74 -14.49 -5.73
C VAL A 308 10.34 -14.22 -4.36
N ALA A 309 11.60 -14.57 -4.13
CA ALA A 309 12.22 -14.44 -2.81
C ALA A 309 13.47 -13.55 -2.84
N LEU A 310 13.58 -12.72 -1.80
CA LEU A 310 14.76 -11.89 -1.51
C LEU A 310 15.40 -12.42 -0.22
N PRO A 311 16.53 -13.14 -0.29
CA PRO A 311 17.18 -13.66 0.91
C PRO A 311 17.68 -12.51 1.80
N ILE A 312 17.24 -12.48 3.06
CA ILE A 312 17.52 -11.37 3.99
C ILE A 312 18.98 -11.37 4.50
N ASN A 313 19.70 -12.50 4.36
CA ASN A 313 21.03 -12.68 4.92
C ASN A 313 22.01 -13.27 3.90
N VAL A 314 22.68 -12.43 3.10
CA VAL A 314 24.11 -12.57 2.70
C VAL A 314 24.49 -11.44 1.75
N ALA A 315 25.75 -11.01 1.80
CA ALA A 315 26.34 -9.96 0.97
C ALA A 315 26.39 -10.26 -0.55
N SER A 316 25.72 -11.30 -1.04
CA SER A 316 25.82 -11.74 -2.46
C SER A 316 24.71 -12.70 -2.93
N SER A 317 23.46 -12.60 -2.48
CA SER A 317 22.40 -13.50 -2.99
C SER A 317 21.57 -12.86 -4.09
N ALA A 318 21.53 -13.53 -5.24
CA ALA A 318 20.65 -13.23 -6.36
C ALA A 318 19.18 -13.53 -6.00
N LEU A 319 18.29 -12.74 -6.59
CA LEU A 319 16.85 -12.97 -6.64
C LEU A 319 16.53 -14.41 -7.11
N THR A 320 15.54 -15.05 -6.50
CA THR A 320 15.04 -16.37 -6.97
C THR A 320 13.58 -16.32 -7.35
N VAL A 321 13.24 -17.07 -8.41
CA VAL A 321 11.89 -17.30 -8.90
C VAL A 321 11.65 -18.81 -8.91
N ALA A 322 10.57 -19.27 -8.28
CA ALA A 322 10.19 -20.67 -8.24
C ALA A 322 8.66 -20.82 -8.30
N PRO A 323 8.10 -21.97 -8.72
CA PRO A 323 6.66 -22.20 -8.64
C PRO A 323 6.12 -22.00 -7.22
N GLN A 324 5.04 -21.25 -7.09
CA GLN A 324 4.41 -21.01 -5.78
C GLN A 324 3.77 -22.31 -5.28
N ARG A 325 3.85 -22.53 -3.98
CA ARG A 325 3.16 -23.62 -3.30
C ARG A 325 2.21 -23.06 -2.26
N LEU A 326 1.09 -23.73 -2.06
CA LEU A 326 0.23 -23.44 -0.93
C LEU A 326 0.95 -23.87 0.35
N THR A 327 1.14 -22.92 1.26
CA THR A 327 1.65 -23.21 2.61
C THR A 327 0.79 -22.51 3.65
N VAL A 328 0.72 -23.08 4.84
CA VAL A 328 0.10 -22.44 6.01
C VAL A 328 1.17 -22.35 7.09
N THR A 329 1.49 -21.12 7.50
CA THR A 329 2.55 -20.82 8.46
C THR A 329 1.99 -20.61 9.86
N SER A 330 0.83 -19.98 9.98
CA SER A 330 0.16 -19.79 11.26
C SER A 330 -1.35 -19.62 11.11
N VAL A 331 -2.07 -19.86 12.20
CA VAL A 331 -3.50 -19.61 12.31
C VAL A 331 -3.76 -18.92 13.64
N ALA A 332 -4.56 -17.88 13.61
CA ALA A 332 -4.88 -17.06 14.76
C ALA A 332 -6.34 -16.62 14.73
N ASP A 333 -6.87 -16.09 15.84
CA ASP A 333 -8.16 -15.37 15.79
C ASP A 333 -8.02 -14.09 14.95
N ALA A 334 -9.08 -13.70 14.24
CA ALA A 334 -9.03 -12.54 13.36
C ALA A 334 -9.16 -11.18 14.10
N ALA A 335 -9.40 -11.20 15.41
CA ALA A 335 -9.66 -9.98 16.19
C ALA A 335 -8.38 -9.37 16.75
N ALA A 336 -7.47 -10.20 17.26
CA ALA A 336 -6.23 -9.79 17.92
C ALA A 336 -5.02 -10.65 17.53
N PHE A 337 -5.19 -11.62 16.61
CA PHE A 337 -4.15 -12.55 16.17
C PHE A 337 -3.54 -13.38 17.32
N GLY A 338 -4.36 -13.74 18.30
CA GLY A 338 -4.05 -14.70 19.36
C GLY A 338 -4.43 -16.14 18.97
N THR A 339 -4.25 -17.06 19.91
CA THR A 339 -4.45 -18.51 19.70
C THR A 339 -5.82 -19.02 20.15
N ALA A 340 -6.69 -18.12 20.64
CA ALA A 340 -8.00 -18.49 21.17
C ALA A 340 -9.01 -18.74 20.05
N LEU A 341 -9.28 -20.01 19.75
CA LEU A 341 -10.21 -20.43 18.72
C LEU A 341 -11.37 -21.21 19.36
N ALA A 342 -12.60 -20.84 19.00
CA ALA A 342 -13.83 -21.44 19.51
C ALA A 342 -14.90 -21.53 18.41
N PRO A 343 -15.98 -22.29 18.60
CA PRO A 343 -17.15 -22.22 17.72
C PRO A 343 -17.63 -20.77 17.58
N GLY A 344 -17.90 -20.36 16.34
CA GLY A 344 -18.25 -18.98 15.98
C GLY A 344 -17.05 -18.04 15.84
N SER A 345 -15.81 -18.48 16.08
CA SER A 345 -14.64 -17.63 15.81
C SER A 345 -14.45 -17.37 14.32
N ILE A 346 -14.20 -16.11 13.97
CA ILE A 346 -13.44 -15.76 12.77
C ILE A 346 -11.96 -16.03 13.03
N LEU A 347 -11.35 -16.87 12.20
CA LEU A 347 -9.92 -17.16 12.22
C LEU A 347 -9.22 -16.53 11.00
N SER A 348 -7.97 -16.15 11.18
CA SER A 348 -7.03 -15.74 10.14
C SER A 348 -5.98 -16.84 9.94
N ILE A 349 -5.87 -17.31 8.70
CA ILE A 349 -4.88 -18.28 8.24
C ILE A 349 -3.83 -17.51 7.47
N PHE A 350 -2.58 -17.56 7.92
CA PHE A 350 -1.44 -16.94 7.26
C PHE A 350 -0.60 -17.98 6.54
N GLY A 351 -0.01 -17.58 5.43
CA GLY A 351 0.77 -18.50 4.60
C GLY A 351 1.17 -17.89 3.27
N THR A 352 1.26 -18.75 2.26
CA THR A 352 1.49 -18.38 0.86
C THR A 352 0.64 -19.24 -0.06
N GLY A 353 0.37 -18.80 -1.28
CA GLY A 353 -0.45 -19.53 -2.25
C GLY A 353 -1.91 -19.67 -1.85
N LEU A 354 -2.42 -18.80 -0.95
CA LEU A 354 -3.78 -18.89 -0.41
C LEU A 354 -4.84 -18.27 -1.33
N GLY A 355 -4.48 -17.59 -2.42
CA GLY A 355 -5.44 -16.87 -3.28
C GLY A 355 -5.17 -16.96 -4.78
N ALA A 356 -4.27 -17.85 -5.19
CA ALA A 356 -3.72 -17.88 -6.55
C ALA A 356 -4.77 -17.93 -7.66
N GLY A 357 -4.61 -17.05 -8.65
CA GLY A 357 -5.53 -16.93 -9.79
C GLY A 357 -6.93 -16.44 -9.40
N GLY A 358 -7.04 -15.74 -8.25
CA GLY A 358 -8.30 -15.20 -7.73
C GLY A 358 -9.28 -16.25 -7.20
N LYS A 359 -8.84 -17.49 -7.00
CA LYS A 359 -9.69 -18.58 -6.48
C LYS A 359 -9.39 -18.82 -5.00
N ALA A 360 -10.43 -18.80 -4.17
CA ALA A 360 -10.29 -19.19 -2.77
C ALA A 360 -10.09 -20.71 -2.65
N PRO A 361 -9.06 -21.19 -1.93
CA PRO A 361 -8.93 -22.60 -1.60
C PRO A 361 -10.06 -23.02 -0.67
N THR A 362 -10.40 -24.31 -0.73
CA THR A 362 -11.35 -24.91 0.21
C THR A 362 -10.62 -25.10 1.53
N VAL A 363 -11.22 -24.59 2.60
CA VAL A 363 -10.75 -24.81 3.97
C VAL A 363 -11.74 -25.69 4.72
N THR A 364 -11.20 -26.69 5.41
CA THR A 364 -11.98 -27.58 6.27
C THR A 364 -11.36 -27.70 7.66
N LEU A 365 -12.18 -27.92 8.68
CA LEU A 365 -11.76 -28.18 10.05
C LEU A 365 -12.48 -29.41 10.59
N GLY A 366 -11.73 -30.46 10.94
CA GLY A 366 -12.33 -31.73 11.37
C GLY A 366 -13.28 -32.32 10.33
N GLY A 367 -12.98 -32.12 9.03
CA GLY A 367 -13.81 -32.57 7.91
C GLY A 367 -15.00 -31.66 7.55
N ARG A 368 -15.24 -30.57 8.28
CA ARG A 368 -16.30 -29.59 7.97
C ARG A 368 -15.76 -28.42 7.16
N THR A 369 -16.41 -28.07 6.05
CA THR A 369 -16.07 -26.86 5.28
C THR A 369 -16.33 -25.60 6.09
N LEU A 370 -15.35 -24.69 6.12
CA LEU A 370 -15.48 -23.39 6.77
C LEU A 370 -15.96 -22.33 5.75
N PRO A 371 -16.90 -21.45 6.10
CA PRO A 371 -17.21 -20.27 5.30
C PRO A 371 -15.99 -19.35 5.21
N VAL A 372 -15.56 -19.02 3.99
CA VAL A 372 -14.47 -18.06 3.74
C VAL A 372 -15.06 -16.65 3.63
N LEU A 373 -14.52 -15.71 4.41
CA LEU A 373 -14.94 -14.31 4.43
C LEU A 373 -14.02 -13.41 3.59
N TYR A 374 -12.73 -13.76 3.54
CA TYR A 374 -11.71 -12.97 2.87
C TYR A 374 -10.59 -13.88 2.40
N VAL A 375 -10.01 -13.57 1.24
CA VAL A 375 -8.84 -14.26 0.71
C VAL A 375 -7.89 -13.28 0.06
N SER A 376 -6.62 -13.47 0.35
CA SER A 376 -5.47 -12.91 -0.32
C SER A 376 -4.38 -13.99 -0.39
N PRO A 377 -3.33 -13.83 -1.18
CA PRO A 377 -2.24 -14.81 -1.23
C PRO A 377 -1.59 -15.16 0.10
N PHE A 378 -1.56 -14.22 1.03
CA PHE A 378 -0.83 -14.36 2.30
C PHE A 378 -1.73 -14.50 3.52
N GLN A 379 -3.03 -14.24 3.35
CA GLN A 379 -4.00 -14.33 4.43
C GLN A 379 -5.37 -14.73 3.91
N MET A 380 -5.99 -15.68 4.59
CA MET A 380 -7.40 -16.03 4.44
C MET A 380 -8.12 -15.86 5.78
N ASN A 381 -9.32 -15.30 5.77
CA ASN A 381 -10.20 -15.32 6.93
C ASN A 381 -11.37 -16.27 6.70
N ALA A 382 -11.64 -17.13 7.67
CA ALA A 382 -12.74 -18.08 7.63
C ALA A 382 -13.46 -18.13 8.98
N VAL A 383 -14.67 -18.68 9.00
CA VAL A 383 -15.46 -18.83 10.23
C VAL A 383 -15.46 -20.28 10.69
N ILE A 384 -15.22 -20.53 11.97
CA ILE A 384 -15.53 -21.80 12.62
C ILE A 384 -17.05 -21.86 12.85
N PRO A 385 -17.80 -22.78 12.23
CA PRO A 385 -19.23 -22.90 12.48
C PRO A 385 -19.55 -23.09 13.96
N ALA A 386 -20.69 -22.55 14.40
CA ALA A 386 -21.10 -22.55 15.81
C ALA A 386 -21.40 -23.96 16.35
N ASP A 387 -21.62 -24.95 15.48
CA ASP A 387 -21.90 -26.35 15.81
C ASP A 387 -20.64 -27.24 15.85
N VAL A 388 -19.45 -26.66 15.63
CA VAL A 388 -18.19 -27.40 15.76
C VAL A 388 -18.00 -27.87 17.20
N VAL A 389 -17.69 -29.16 17.37
CA VAL A 389 -17.39 -29.73 18.68
C VAL A 389 -15.95 -29.36 19.06
N PRO A 390 -15.72 -28.78 20.26
CA PRO A 390 -14.37 -28.44 20.74
C PRO A 390 -13.44 -29.65 20.80
N GLY A 391 -12.14 -29.42 20.60
CA GLY A 391 -11.10 -30.43 20.61
C GLY A 391 -9.94 -30.09 19.68
N THR A 392 -9.00 -31.03 19.56
CA THR A 392 -7.95 -30.95 18.55
C THR A 392 -8.52 -31.39 17.21
N LEU A 393 -8.60 -30.47 16.25
CA LEU A 393 -9.17 -30.68 14.93
C LEU A 393 -8.12 -30.44 13.86
N SER A 394 -8.11 -31.28 12.83
CA SER A 394 -7.24 -31.08 11.67
C SER A 394 -7.83 -30.00 10.76
N LEU A 395 -7.09 -28.91 10.57
CA LEU A 395 -7.35 -27.91 9.56
C LEU A 395 -6.68 -28.35 8.26
N SER A 396 -7.44 -28.43 7.18
CA SER A 396 -6.90 -28.65 5.83
C SER A 396 -7.30 -27.51 4.92
N VAL A 397 -6.30 -26.93 4.24
CA VAL A 397 -6.47 -25.92 3.20
C VAL A 397 -6.03 -26.55 1.89
N THR A 398 -6.94 -26.62 0.92
CA THR A 398 -6.69 -27.28 -0.38
C THR A 398 -7.05 -26.32 -1.51
N GLY A 399 -6.09 -26.08 -2.40
CA GLY A 399 -6.22 -25.14 -3.51
C GLY A 399 -5.49 -25.61 -4.77
N PRO A 400 -5.47 -24.77 -5.82
CA PRO A 400 -4.80 -25.10 -7.08
C PRO A 400 -3.27 -25.26 -6.94
N LEU A 401 -2.67 -24.69 -5.90
CA LEU A 401 -1.22 -24.75 -5.64
C LEU A 401 -0.81 -25.84 -4.65
N GLY A 402 -1.72 -26.76 -4.31
CA GLY A 402 -1.50 -27.87 -3.40
C GLY A 402 -2.38 -27.81 -2.15
N SER A 403 -1.96 -28.53 -1.11
CA SER A 403 -2.65 -28.59 0.17
C SER A 403 -1.70 -28.44 1.34
N ALA A 404 -2.22 -27.89 2.43
CA ALA A 404 -1.54 -27.79 3.71
C ALA A 404 -2.48 -28.25 4.81
N THR A 405 -1.90 -28.93 5.81
CA THR A 405 -2.64 -29.47 6.95
C THR A 405 -1.90 -29.14 8.24
N LEU A 406 -2.62 -28.68 9.26
CA LEU A 406 -2.12 -28.55 10.62
C LEU A 406 -3.22 -28.86 11.64
N ASN A 407 -2.84 -29.08 12.89
CA ASN A 407 -3.80 -29.29 13.96
C ASN A 407 -4.08 -27.98 14.70
N LEU A 408 -5.36 -27.66 14.89
CA LEU A 408 -5.82 -26.56 15.71
C LEU A 408 -6.45 -27.09 16.97
N TYR A 409 -6.23 -26.39 18.08
CA TYR A 409 -6.92 -26.66 19.34
C TYR A 409 -8.08 -25.69 19.48
N VAL A 410 -9.32 -26.19 19.42
CA VAL A 410 -10.55 -25.42 19.54
C VAL A 410 -11.14 -25.63 20.94
N THR A 411 -11.37 -24.56 21.68
CA THR A 411 -12.00 -24.58 23.01
C THR A 411 -13.50 -24.25 22.91
N ALA A 412 -14.27 -24.51 23.97
CA ALA A 412 -15.70 -24.20 24.00
C ALA A 412 -15.99 -22.70 23.87
N THR A 413 -15.15 -21.87 24.48
CA THR A 413 -15.12 -20.42 24.36
C THR A 413 -13.68 -19.96 24.12
N GLY A 414 -13.52 -18.82 23.46
CA GLY A 414 -12.22 -18.23 23.17
C GLY A 414 -12.40 -16.79 22.73
N PRO A 415 -12.93 -15.92 23.60
CA PRO A 415 -13.34 -14.59 23.17
C PRO A 415 -12.12 -13.73 22.84
N ALA A 416 -12.20 -12.96 21.76
CA ALA A 416 -11.20 -11.96 21.39
C ALA A 416 -11.90 -10.67 20.90
N ILE A 417 -11.41 -9.52 21.33
CA ILE A 417 -11.98 -8.20 21.01
C ILE A 417 -11.25 -7.65 19.78
N PHE A 418 -12.01 -7.21 18.77
CA PHE A 418 -11.43 -6.61 17.57
C PHE A 418 -10.68 -5.31 17.91
N VAL A 419 -9.51 -5.12 17.30
CA VAL A 419 -8.69 -3.91 17.46
C VAL A 419 -8.73 -3.05 16.21
N LEU A 420 -8.72 -1.72 16.38
CA LEU A 420 -8.79 -0.75 15.27
C LEU A 420 -7.44 -0.08 14.96
N GLY A 421 -6.46 -0.20 15.86
CA GLY A 421 -5.13 0.40 15.71
C GLY A 421 -4.41 0.54 17.04
N SER A 422 -3.11 0.80 16.98
CA SER A 422 -2.30 1.07 18.19
C SER A 422 -2.33 2.55 18.55
N ARG A 423 -2.30 2.85 19.85
CA ARG A 423 -2.11 4.20 20.39
C ARG A 423 -1.30 4.14 21.69
N PRO A 424 -0.82 5.27 22.23
CA PRO A 424 -0.14 5.24 23.52
C PRO A 424 -0.99 4.54 24.59
N GLY A 425 -0.40 3.53 25.25
CA GLY A 425 -1.07 2.71 26.25
C GLY A 425 -1.63 1.37 25.76
N GLY A 426 -1.73 1.11 24.45
CA GLY A 426 -2.22 -0.17 23.93
C GLY A 426 -3.03 -0.09 22.63
N TRP A 427 -3.83 -1.12 22.38
CA TRP A 427 -4.66 -1.23 21.18
C TRP A 427 -6.05 -0.64 21.42
N GLN A 428 -6.53 0.21 20.51
CA GLN A 428 -7.91 0.71 20.56
C GLN A 428 -8.88 -0.42 20.24
N GLY A 429 -9.87 -0.64 21.11
CA GLY A 429 -10.92 -1.64 20.87
C GLY A 429 -11.97 -1.14 19.89
N ALA A 430 -12.57 -2.07 19.15
CA ALA A 430 -13.80 -1.86 18.39
C ALA A 430 -14.98 -1.75 19.38
N ILE A 431 -15.17 -0.53 19.90
CA ILE A 431 -16.15 -0.22 20.94
C ILE A 431 -16.94 1.00 20.49
N LEU A 432 -18.27 0.91 20.56
CA LEU A 432 -19.15 2.05 20.36
C LEU A 432 -19.69 2.55 21.72
N ASN A 433 -19.81 3.87 21.84
CA ASN A 433 -20.51 4.52 22.94
C ASN A 433 -22.03 4.31 22.79
N GLN A 434 -22.80 4.64 23.83
CA GLN A 434 -24.26 4.48 23.85
C GLN A 434 -24.99 5.23 22.71
N ASP A 435 -24.42 6.33 22.25
CA ASP A 435 -24.94 7.14 21.13
C ASP A 435 -24.53 6.60 19.74
N GLY A 436 -23.84 5.45 19.68
CA GLY A 436 -23.39 4.80 18.46
C GLY A 436 -22.08 5.34 17.89
N THR A 437 -21.47 6.34 18.54
CA THR A 437 -20.20 6.91 18.10
C THR A 437 -19.02 6.00 18.49
N LEU A 438 -17.93 6.03 17.71
CA LEU A 438 -16.73 5.21 18.00
C LEU A 438 -16.03 5.72 19.27
N ASN A 439 -15.84 4.84 20.25
CA ASN A 439 -15.11 5.19 21.46
C ASN A 439 -13.65 5.56 21.14
N SER A 440 -13.23 6.74 21.57
CA SER A 440 -11.85 7.23 21.40
C SER A 440 -11.53 8.29 22.46
N PRO A 441 -10.28 8.74 22.61
CA PRO A 441 -9.96 9.88 23.48
C PRO A 441 -10.75 11.16 23.18
N ASP A 442 -11.06 11.39 21.90
CA ASP A 442 -11.84 12.54 21.44
C ASP A 442 -13.35 12.35 21.66
N ASN A 443 -13.76 11.10 21.92
CA ASN A 443 -15.14 10.72 22.11
C ASN A 443 -15.27 9.64 23.22
N PRO A 444 -15.00 10.01 24.48
CA PRO A 444 -15.06 9.08 25.61
C PRO A 444 -16.50 8.77 26.04
N ALA A 445 -16.75 7.53 26.46
CA ALA A 445 -18.05 7.11 26.99
C ALA A 445 -18.30 7.78 28.36
N ALA A 446 -19.51 8.27 28.58
CA ALA A 446 -19.91 8.77 29.89
C ALA A 446 -20.01 7.62 30.91
N ARG A 447 -19.48 7.81 32.12
CA ARG A 447 -19.69 6.84 33.20
C ARG A 447 -21.18 6.71 33.52
N GLY A 448 -21.65 5.49 33.76
CA GLY A 448 -23.07 5.16 33.89
C GLY A 448 -23.75 4.80 32.57
N SER A 449 -23.12 5.11 31.41
CA SER A 449 -23.66 4.76 30.09
C SER A 449 -23.35 3.31 29.71
N PHE A 450 -24.04 2.83 28.67
CA PHE A 450 -23.70 1.58 28.02
C PHE A 450 -22.58 1.76 26.99
N VAL A 451 -21.86 0.69 26.72
CA VAL A 451 -20.97 0.55 25.55
C VAL A 451 -21.24 -0.78 24.86
N SER A 452 -20.99 -0.82 23.55
CA SER A 452 -21.07 -2.02 22.72
C SER A 452 -19.67 -2.44 22.29
N VAL A 453 -19.22 -3.61 22.73
CA VAL A 453 -17.91 -4.19 22.42
C VAL A 453 -18.07 -5.24 21.33
N TYR A 454 -17.29 -5.14 20.25
CA TYR A 454 -17.29 -6.09 19.14
C TYR A 454 -16.17 -7.12 19.27
N ALA A 455 -16.55 -8.39 19.19
CA ALA A 455 -15.66 -9.51 19.47
C ALA A 455 -15.94 -10.72 18.55
N THR A 456 -15.10 -11.74 18.67
CA THR A 456 -15.21 -13.05 18.03
C THR A 456 -15.04 -14.16 19.07
N GLY A 457 -15.43 -15.39 18.75
CA GLY A 457 -15.13 -16.56 19.61
C GLY A 457 -15.94 -16.63 20.91
N GLY A 458 -17.15 -16.06 20.92
CA GLY A 458 -18.08 -16.14 22.05
C GLY A 458 -18.61 -17.55 22.35
N GLY A 459 -18.29 -18.53 21.50
CA GLY A 459 -18.71 -19.93 21.65
C GLY A 459 -20.10 -20.20 21.09
N ALA A 460 -20.68 -21.32 21.50
CA ALA A 460 -22.01 -21.75 21.09
C ALA A 460 -23.08 -20.68 21.38
N THR A 461 -24.03 -20.55 20.47
CA THR A 461 -25.18 -19.63 20.60
C THR A 461 -26.50 -20.39 20.61
N ALA A 462 -27.51 -19.80 21.23
CA ALA A 462 -28.87 -20.30 21.25
C ALA A 462 -29.87 -19.17 21.00
N LEU A 463 -30.97 -19.50 20.33
CA LEU A 463 -32.00 -18.53 20.01
C LEU A 463 -32.70 -18.07 21.29
N ARG A 464 -32.66 -16.76 21.55
CA ARG A 464 -33.38 -16.07 22.63
C ARG A 464 -34.03 -14.82 22.05
N ASN A 465 -35.36 -14.74 22.13
CA ASN A 465 -36.14 -13.60 21.62
C ASN A 465 -35.83 -13.23 20.16
N GLY A 466 -35.61 -14.24 19.30
CA GLY A 466 -35.30 -14.03 17.87
C GLY A 466 -33.84 -13.67 17.57
N LEU A 467 -32.97 -13.60 18.58
CA LEU A 467 -31.55 -13.30 18.45
C LEU A 467 -30.69 -14.46 18.96
N GLN A 468 -29.49 -14.65 18.37
CA GLN A 468 -28.57 -15.70 18.78
C GLN A 468 -27.71 -15.22 19.96
N ALA A 469 -28.11 -15.56 21.18
CA ALA A 469 -27.39 -15.21 22.41
C ALA A 469 -26.30 -16.24 22.72
N THR A 470 -25.20 -15.83 23.35
CA THR A 470 -24.16 -16.78 23.80
C THR A 470 -24.74 -17.73 24.86
N VAL A 471 -24.34 -19.00 24.81
CA VAL A 471 -24.72 -19.98 25.84
C VAL A 471 -23.88 -19.77 27.10
N ALA A 472 -22.58 -19.57 26.94
CA ALA A 472 -21.69 -19.18 28.02
C ALA A 472 -21.92 -17.70 28.39
N PRO A 473 -22.07 -17.36 29.68
CA PRO A 473 -22.12 -15.97 30.11
C PRO A 473 -20.82 -15.25 29.78
N ILE A 474 -20.93 -14.06 29.18
CA ILE A 474 -19.79 -13.17 28.98
C ILE A 474 -19.81 -12.09 30.07
N THR A 475 -18.65 -11.86 30.70
CA THR A 475 -18.42 -10.75 31.62
C THR A 475 -17.34 -9.82 31.09
N VAL A 476 -17.32 -8.58 31.57
CA VAL A 476 -16.37 -7.53 31.16
C VAL A 476 -15.59 -7.05 32.38
N SER A 477 -14.27 -6.95 32.30
CA SER A 477 -13.44 -6.36 33.36
C SER A 477 -12.73 -5.11 32.87
N LEU A 478 -12.67 -4.09 33.73
CA LEU A 478 -11.95 -2.83 33.49
C LEU A 478 -10.72 -2.77 34.40
N ASN A 479 -9.52 -2.60 33.85
CA ASN A 479 -8.26 -2.54 34.59
C ASN A 479 -8.06 -3.71 35.58
N GLY A 480 -8.57 -4.90 35.27
CA GLY A 480 -8.52 -6.06 36.16
C GLY A 480 -9.46 -6.01 37.37
N ALA A 481 -10.37 -5.03 37.43
CA ALA A 481 -11.41 -4.94 38.45
C ALA A 481 -12.42 -6.11 38.37
N PRO A 482 -13.23 -6.32 39.43
CA PRO A 482 -14.26 -7.36 39.45
C PRO A 482 -15.13 -7.36 38.18
N PRO A 483 -15.45 -8.52 37.60
CA PRO A 483 -16.19 -8.58 36.34
C PRO A 483 -17.58 -7.97 36.45
N LEU A 484 -17.93 -7.17 35.44
CA LEU A 484 -19.24 -6.59 35.21
C LEU A 484 -20.11 -7.59 34.44
N ALA A 485 -21.37 -7.71 34.87
CA ALA A 485 -22.38 -8.46 34.13
C ALA A 485 -22.72 -7.73 32.82
N THR A 486 -22.86 -8.50 31.74
CA THR A 486 -23.29 -7.96 30.45
C THR A 486 -24.81 -7.88 30.40
N SER A 487 -25.34 -6.80 29.84
CA SER A 487 -26.76 -6.65 29.55
C SER A 487 -27.19 -7.45 28.31
N TRP A 488 -26.25 -7.69 27.41
CA TRP A 488 -26.44 -8.51 26.22
C TRP A 488 -25.09 -9.08 25.74
N ALA A 489 -25.10 -10.31 25.25
CA ALA A 489 -24.00 -10.93 24.54
C ALA A 489 -24.55 -11.92 23.50
N GLY A 490 -24.20 -11.72 22.23
CA GLY A 490 -24.73 -12.56 21.15
C GLY A 490 -24.10 -12.29 19.80
N ALA A 491 -24.39 -13.15 18.84
CA ALA A 491 -23.96 -12.96 17.45
C ALA A 491 -24.72 -11.79 16.81
N VAL A 492 -24.03 -11.04 15.95
CA VAL A 492 -24.61 -9.90 15.24
C VAL A 492 -25.32 -10.39 13.98
N ALA A 493 -26.59 -10.03 13.84
CA ALA A 493 -27.37 -10.39 12.66
C ALA A 493 -26.73 -9.82 11.38
N GLY A 494 -26.57 -10.66 10.36
CA GLY A 494 -25.93 -10.29 9.09
C GLY A 494 -24.40 -10.37 9.09
N PHE A 495 -23.74 -10.59 10.24
CA PHE A 495 -22.28 -10.68 10.36
C PHE A 495 -21.87 -12.00 11.00
N VAL A 496 -21.51 -12.98 10.16
CA VAL A 496 -21.15 -14.31 10.63
C VAL A 496 -19.84 -14.26 11.43
N GLY A 497 -19.86 -14.82 12.64
CA GLY A 497 -18.72 -14.86 13.55
C GLY A 497 -18.44 -13.57 14.32
N LEU A 498 -19.19 -12.50 14.06
CA LEU A 498 -19.15 -11.27 14.84
C LEU A 498 -20.10 -11.35 16.03
N TYR A 499 -19.60 -11.00 17.21
CA TYR A 499 -20.36 -10.92 18.46
C TYR A 499 -20.39 -9.48 18.94
N GLN A 500 -21.53 -9.07 19.51
CA GLN A 500 -21.70 -7.80 20.20
C GLN A 500 -22.00 -8.05 21.68
N ILE A 501 -21.27 -7.35 22.54
CA ILE A 501 -21.41 -7.40 23.99
C ILE A 501 -21.77 -6.00 24.50
N ASN A 502 -22.94 -5.87 25.14
CA ASN A 502 -23.37 -4.61 25.75
C ASN A 502 -23.16 -4.66 27.26
N VAL A 503 -22.45 -3.68 27.79
CA VAL A 503 -22.18 -3.57 29.24
C VAL A 503 -22.41 -2.14 29.70
N GLN A 504 -22.99 -1.99 30.90
CA GLN A 504 -23.09 -0.68 31.55
C GLN A 504 -21.79 -0.41 32.31
N ILE A 505 -21.15 0.72 32.04
CA ILE A 505 -19.99 1.16 32.80
C ILE A 505 -20.49 1.77 34.11
N PRO A 506 -20.05 1.30 35.30
CA PRO A 506 -20.48 1.88 36.56
C PRO A 506 -20.18 3.38 36.64
N ALA A 507 -21.10 4.15 37.22
CA ALA A 507 -20.89 5.58 37.46
C ALA A 507 -19.68 5.86 38.38
N THR A 508 -19.29 4.88 39.19
CA THR A 508 -18.16 4.93 40.13
C THR A 508 -16.81 4.56 39.51
N THR A 509 -16.77 4.16 38.23
CA THR A 509 -15.51 3.87 37.54
C THR A 509 -14.65 5.15 37.49
N ALA A 510 -13.33 5.01 37.66
CA ALA A 510 -12.44 6.16 37.53
C ALA A 510 -12.41 6.63 36.06
N PRO A 511 -12.46 7.95 35.79
CA PRO A 511 -12.32 8.46 34.42
C PRO A 511 -10.92 8.18 33.90
N GLY A 512 -10.79 8.05 32.58
CA GLY A 512 -9.50 7.79 31.94
C GLY A 512 -9.65 7.48 30.46
N LEU A 513 -8.76 8.05 29.64
CA LEU A 513 -8.81 7.92 28.18
C LEU A 513 -8.14 6.63 27.65
N ALA A 514 -7.54 5.83 28.53
CA ALA A 514 -6.80 4.61 28.18
C ALA A 514 -6.98 3.52 29.26
N SER A 515 -8.21 3.30 29.72
CA SER A 515 -8.51 2.17 30.61
C SER A 515 -8.44 0.86 29.82
N GLY A 516 -7.85 -0.18 30.40
CA GLY A 516 -7.86 -1.53 29.82
C GLY A 516 -9.21 -2.20 30.01
N LEU A 517 -9.72 -2.85 28.96
CA LEU A 517 -10.95 -3.62 28.95
C LEU A 517 -10.65 -5.03 28.43
N THR A 518 -11.12 -6.04 29.17
CA THR A 518 -11.11 -7.45 28.76
C THR A 518 -12.51 -8.04 28.86
N ILE A 519 -12.78 -9.09 28.08
CA ILE A 519 -13.97 -9.92 28.23
C ILE A 519 -13.59 -11.34 28.63
N GLN A 520 -14.48 -12.04 29.33
CA GLN A 520 -14.27 -13.40 29.79
C GLN A 520 -15.49 -14.28 29.55
N ALA A 521 -15.25 -15.53 29.13
CA ALA A 521 -16.26 -16.57 28.99
C ALA A 521 -15.69 -17.93 29.41
N ASP A 522 -16.35 -18.65 30.31
CA ASP A 522 -15.91 -19.95 30.85
C ASP A 522 -14.43 -20.00 31.28
N GLY A 523 -13.98 -18.95 31.99
CA GLY A 523 -12.60 -18.84 32.47
C GLY A 523 -11.58 -18.37 31.43
N LYS A 524 -11.94 -18.26 30.14
CA LYS A 524 -11.06 -17.75 29.08
C LYS A 524 -11.17 -16.23 28.95
N ILE A 525 -10.04 -15.53 29.06
CA ILE A 525 -9.95 -14.07 28.99
C ILE A 525 -9.44 -13.67 27.60
N SER A 526 -10.00 -12.59 27.04
CA SER A 526 -9.59 -12.01 25.77
C SER A 526 -8.25 -11.26 25.83
N ASN A 527 -7.79 -10.79 24.68
CA ASN A 527 -6.87 -9.65 24.62
C ASN A 527 -7.44 -8.44 25.39
N SER A 528 -6.53 -7.59 25.89
CA SER A 528 -6.87 -6.32 26.51
C SER A 528 -6.87 -5.20 25.46
N VAL A 529 -7.93 -4.40 25.45
CA VAL A 529 -8.06 -3.23 24.58
C VAL A 529 -8.29 -1.97 25.40
N LEU A 530 -8.03 -0.81 24.81
CA LEU A 530 -8.28 0.47 25.44
C LEU A 530 -9.72 0.93 25.23
N ILE A 531 -10.29 1.50 26.28
CA ILE A 531 -11.55 2.26 26.30
C ILE A 531 -11.31 3.62 26.95
N ALA A 532 -11.95 4.66 26.42
CA ALA A 532 -11.93 6.02 26.94
C ALA A 532 -13.24 6.33 27.69
N LEU A 533 -13.12 6.82 28.93
CA LEU A 533 -14.22 7.07 29.87
C LEU A 533 -14.14 8.48 30.48
N GLN A 534 -15.28 9.18 30.60
CA GLN A 534 -15.42 10.51 31.22
C GLN A 534 -16.45 10.56 32.36
#